data_AF-A0A7D6JY64-F1
#
_entry.id   AF-A0A7D6JY64-F1
#
_cell.length_a   1.000
_cell.length_b   1.000
_cell.length_c   1.000
_cell.angle_alpha   90.00
_cell.angle_beta   90.00
_cell.angle_gamma   90.00
#
_symmetry.space_group_name_H-M   'P 1'
#
loop_
_entity.id
_entity.type
_entity.pdbx_description
1 polymer ?
#
loop_
_entity_poly.entity_id
_entity_poly.type
_entity_poly.pdbx_seq_one_letter_code
_entity_poly.pdbx_strand_id
1 'polypeptide(L)' 'MTQTESAILAHARRCAPAESCGFVVRTPEGERYFPCVNISGTPEACFRMVPEDW' A
#
# COMPACT_ATOMS: atom_id res chain seq x y z
N MET A 1 -11.37 14.09 -2.21
CA MET A 1 -10.72 12.76 -2.27
C MET A 1 -10.17 12.56 -3.67
N THR A 2 -8.87 12.38 -3.81
CA THR A 2 -8.22 12.05 -5.08
C THR A 2 -8.44 10.58 -5.44
N GLN A 3 -8.14 10.20 -6.68
CA GLN A 3 -8.17 8.80 -7.09
C GLN A 3 -7.16 7.96 -6.29
N THR A 4 -5.95 8.50 -6.04
CA THR A 4 -4.92 7.88 -5.21
C THR A 4 -5.42 7.61 -3.80
N GLU A 5 -5.98 8.62 -3.12
CA GLU A 5 -6.51 8.48 -1.75
C GLU A 5 -7.60 7.42 -1.67
N SER A 6 -8.50 7.38 -2.66
CA SER A 6 -9.56 6.38 -2.72
C SER A 6 -9.01 4.97 -2.89
N ALA A 7 -7.98 4.80 -3.72
CA ALA A 7 -7.30 3.53 -3.93
C ALA A 7 -6.54 3.05 -2.67
N ILE A 8 -5.88 3.97 -1.96
CA ILE A 8 -5.21 3.70 -0.67
C ILE A 8 -6.23 3.21 0.36
N LEU A 9 -7.33 3.93 0.55
CA LEU A 9 -8.35 3.55 1.52
C LEU A 9 -9.04 2.23 1.16
N ALA A 10 -9.27 1.97 -0.13
CA ALA A 10 -9.80 0.70 -0.58
C ALA A 10 -8.83 -0.45 -0.31
N HIS A 11 -7.51 -0.23 -0.44
CA HIS A 11 -6.51 -1.23 -0.08
C HIS A 11 -6.46 -1.47 1.43
N ALA A 12 -6.38 -0.41 2.24
CA ALA A 12 -6.40 -0.50 3.70
C ALA A 12 -7.60 -1.30 4.22
N ARG A 13 -8.80 -1.06 3.67
CA ARG A 13 -10.01 -1.82 4.02
C ARG A 13 -9.93 -3.31 3.69
N ARG A 14 -9.23 -3.68 2.61
CA ARG A 14 -9.02 -5.09 2.24
C ARG A 14 -7.97 -5.79 3.11
N CYS A 15 -6.99 -5.03 3.62
CA CYS A 15 -5.92 -5.58 4.46
C CYS A 15 -6.35 -5.78 5.91
N ALA A 16 -7.27 -4.97 6.42
CA ALA A 16 -7.69 -5.02 7.82
C ALA A 16 -8.05 -6.46 8.27
N PRO A 17 -7.53 -6.93 9.41
CA PRO A 17 -6.82 -6.17 10.46
C PRO A 17 -5.32 -5.94 10.20
N ALA A 18 -4.72 -6.55 9.18
CA ALA A 18 -3.33 -6.34 8.84
C ALA A 18 -3.08 -4.91 8.32
N GLU A 19 -1.88 -4.39 8.58
CA GLU A 19 -1.39 -3.16 7.96
C GLU A 19 -1.28 -3.35 6.44
N SER A 20 -1.83 -2.38 5.69
CA SER A 20 -1.60 -2.24 4.26
C SER A 20 -0.31 -1.48 3.97
N CYS A 21 0.44 -1.89 2.96
CA CYS A 21 1.63 -1.18 2.48
C CYS A 21 1.56 -0.94 0.95
N GLY A 22 2.45 -0.10 0.43
CA GLY A 22 2.52 0.21 -1.01
C GLY A 22 3.22 1.52 -1.29
N PHE A 23 3.35 1.85 -2.57
CA PHE A 23 4.02 3.06 -3.05
C PHE A 23 3.04 4.06 -3.62
N VAL A 24 3.30 5.35 -3.38
CA VAL A 24 2.70 6.44 -4.15
C VAL A 24 3.81 7.01 -5.02
N VAL A 25 3.68 6.82 -6.34
CA VAL A 25 4.66 7.31 -7.31
C VAL A 25 4.09 8.53 -8.00
N ARG A 26 4.84 9.64 -7.94
CA ARG A 26 4.49 10.89 -8.62
C ARG A 26 5.38 11.05 -9.85
N THR A 27 4.73 11.30 -10.97
CA THR A 27 5.32 11.56 -12.29
C THR A 27 4.75 12.87 -12.85
N PRO A 28 5.33 13.45 -13.91
CA PRO A 28 4.70 14.55 -14.63
C PRO A 28 3.28 14.24 -15.13
N GLU A 29 2.99 12.98 -15.45
CA GLU A 29 1.70 12.49 -15.90
C GLU A 29 0.67 12.35 -14.76
N GLY A 30 1.11 12.47 -13.52
CA GLY A 30 0.27 12.43 -12.33
C GLY A 30 0.79 11.49 -11.24
N GLU A 31 -0.08 11.26 -10.25
CA GLU A 31 0.19 10.41 -9.10
C GLU A 31 -0.54 9.07 -9.23
N ARG A 32 0.13 7.97 -8.89
CA ARG A 32 -0.45 6.64 -8.92
C ARG A 32 -0.06 5.85 -7.67
N TYR A 33 -1.04 5.14 -7.12
CA TYR A 33 -0.85 4.21 -6.01
C TYR A 33 -0.60 2.79 -6.52
N PHE A 34 0.38 2.12 -5.92
CA PHE A 34 0.75 0.73 -6.17
C PHE A 34 0.67 -0.04 -4.85
N PRO A 35 -0.36 -0.89 -4.64
CA PRO A 35 -0.47 -1.68 -3.43
C PRO A 35 0.58 -2.80 -3.41
N CYS A 36 1.17 -3.06 -2.24
CA CYS A 36 2.11 -4.16 -2.02
C CYS A 36 1.51 -5.18 -1.05
N VAL A 37 2.08 -6.39 -1.06
CA VAL A 37 1.75 -7.44 -0.09
C VAL A 37 2.60 -7.25 1.17
N ASN A 38 1.95 -7.24 2.33
CA ASN A 38 2.64 -7.26 3.61
C ASN A 38 3.13 -8.69 3.93
N ILE A 39 4.44 -8.89 4.00
CA ILE A 39 5.11 -10.17 4.33
C ILE A 39 5.60 -10.25 5.78
N SER A 40 5.11 -9.36 6.66
CA SER A 40 5.44 -9.40 8.07
C SER A 40 4.88 -10.66 8.74
N GLY A 41 5.66 -11.24 9.67
CA GLY A 41 5.16 -12.29 10.57
C GLY A 41 4.21 -11.74 11.66
N THR A 42 4.15 -10.42 11.81
CA THR A 42 3.26 -9.70 12.75
C THR A 42 2.47 -8.63 12.00
N PRO A 43 1.59 -9.01 11.05
CA PRO A 43 1.04 -8.10 10.05
C PRO A 43 0.05 -7.07 10.60
N GLU A 44 -0.53 -7.29 11.78
CA GLU A 44 -1.40 -6.33 12.47
C GLU A 44 -0.64 -5.20 13.20
N ALA A 45 0.67 -5.38 13.42
CA ALA A 45 1.49 -4.46 14.22
C ALA A 45 2.60 -3.77 13.41
N CYS A 46 3.02 -4.36 12.29
CA CYS A 46 3.95 -3.75 11.37
C CYS A 46 3.86 -4.41 9.99
N PHE A 47 4.26 -3.67 8.96
CA PHE A 47 4.46 -4.22 7.63
C PHE A 47 5.93 -4.50 7.30
N ARG A 48 6.14 -5.44 6.39
CA ARG A 48 7.41 -5.65 5.68
C ARG A 48 7.09 -5.88 4.21
N MET A 49 7.87 -5.29 3.31
CA MET A 49 7.75 -5.50 1.86
C MET A 49 8.77 -6.54 1.42
N VAL A 50 8.45 -7.31 0.37
CA VAL A 50 9.48 -8.18 -0.24
C VAL A 50 10.61 -7.29 -0.77
N PRO A 51 11.88 -7.69 -0.59
CA PRO A 51 12.98 -6.96 -1.18
C PRO A 51 12.87 -6.86 -2.71
N GLU A 52 12.22 -7.81 -3.38
CA GLU A 52 12.10 -7.78 -4.83
C GLU A 52 11.04 -6.78 -5.34
N ASP A 53 10.30 -6.10 -4.45
CA ASP A 53 9.36 -5.02 -4.78
C ASP A 53 10.06 -3.63 -4.87
N TRP A 54 11.38 -3.56 -4.70
CA TRP A 54 12.22 -2.37 -4.93
C TRP A 54 13.13 -2.50 -6.16
#